data_AF-A0A847NTZ9-F1
#
_entry.id   AF-A0A847NTZ9-F1
#
_cell.length_a   1.000
_cell.length_b   1.000
_cell.length_c   1.000
_cell.angle_alpha   90.00
_cell.angle_beta   90.00
_cell.angle_gamma   90.00
#
_symmetry.space_group_name_H-M   'P 1'
#
loop_
_entity.id
_entity.type
_entity.pdbx_description
1 polymer ?
#
loop_
_entity_poly.entity_id
_entity_poly.type
_entity_poly.pdbx_seq_one_letter_code
_entity_poly.pdbx_strand_id
1 'polypeptide(L)'
;MNIDKRILKMIIMVVGGFVLFFIIIALISSCNKNKKYTFEELEQKLITLAQNYYERNEASLPDIGKETSLTTGYFISNGYFKDITLTTGETCTGEIIVANNNNNYLYTPKLTCGNKKSVFFADKLIEDNNVVTTGEGLYHIGNEYIYRGEKVKNYISINEKLWRIIKINSDKTIRIIEVERSGSSTTWDNRYNLEKKSNSGINDFITNNINSRIKNKLEDLYNNENKFGPDIKPYFVPQNLCIGKRSENDTVNDGSIECSQVLENQMFGLIQVNEYFFASLDENCINIASRSCTNYNYLAKLDASTWTITADKDSSYKAYRLDYDISLVNASSTGGISIVAHLSKNLLFVSGTGTEEDPYIIK
;
A
#
# COMPACT_ATOMS: atom_id res chain seq x y z
N MET A 1 26.85 -4.01 17.57
CA MET A 1 26.50 -4.08 19.01
C MET A 1 26.31 -5.56 19.35
N ASN A 2 27.23 -6.14 20.12
CA ASN A 2 27.18 -7.58 20.44
C ASN A 2 26.19 -7.78 21.58
N ILE A 3 25.00 -8.28 21.27
CA ILE A 3 24.00 -8.63 22.28
C ILE A 3 24.56 -9.78 23.11
N ASP A 4 24.61 -9.59 24.44
CA ASP A 4 25.10 -10.58 25.39
C ASP A 4 24.29 -11.89 25.24
N LYS A 5 24.99 -13.01 25.09
CA LYS A 5 24.38 -14.35 24.92
C LYS A 5 23.45 -14.73 26.09
N ARG A 6 23.61 -14.15 27.28
CA ARG A 6 22.68 -14.31 28.42
C ARG A 6 21.37 -13.55 28.21
N ILE A 7 21.44 -12.33 27.68
CA ILE A 7 20.26 -11.51 27.37
C ILE A 7 19.47 -12.13 26.21
N LEU A 8 20.16 -12.63 25.18
CA LEU A 8 19.53 -13.34 24.07
C LEU A 8 18.79 -14.61 24.53
N LYS A 9 19.37 -15.39 25.46
CA LYS A 9 18.69 -16.56 26.04
C LYS A 9 17.48 -16.18 26.90
N MET A 10 17.53 -15.08 27.65
CA MET A 10 16.36 -14.58 28.39
C MET A 10 15.24 -14.12 27.46
N ILE A 11 15.55 -13.39 26.39
CA ILE A 11 14.55 -12.92 25.41
C ILE A 11 13.92 -14.12 24.68
N ILE A 12 14.69 -15.12 24.27
CA ILE A 12 14.15 -16.33 23.62
C ILE A 12 13.27 -17.13 24.58
N MET A 13 13.60 -17.17 25.88
CA MET A 13 12.81 -17.90 26.88
C MET A 13 11.53 -17.16 27.25
N VAL A 14 11.56 -15.81 27.28
CA VAL A 14 10.39 -14.96 27.54
C VAL A 14 9.45 -14.92 26.33
N VAL A 15 9.97 -14.71 25.12
CA VAL A 15 9.18 -14.71 23.88
C VAL A 15 8.69 -16.12 23.54
N GLY A 16 9.55 -17.13 23.67
CA GLY A 16 9.16 -18.54 23.50
C GLY A 16 8.12 -18.99 24.53
N GLY A 17 8.26 -18.56 25.78
CA GLY A 17 7.26 -18.80 26.83
C GLY A 17 5.93 -18.08 26.57
N PHE A 18 5.96 -16.84 26.07
CA PHE A 18 4.78 -16.07 25.70
C PHE A 18 4.02 -16.71 24.53
N VAL A 19 4.72 -17.12 23.48
CA VAL A 19 4.12 -17.80 22.31
C VAL A 19 3.55 -19.17 22.72
N LEU A 20 4.28 -19.94 23.54
CA LEU A 20 3.78 -21.23 24.03
C LEU A 20 2.55 -21.07 24.95
N PHE A 21 2.51 -20.01 25.76
CA PHE A 21 1.38 -19.68 26.64
C PHE A 21 0.12 -19.30 25.83
N PHE A 22 0.27 -18.51 24.75
CA PHE A 22 -0.84 -18.21 23.83
C PHE A 22 -1.33 -19.44 23.06
N ILE A 23 -0.42 -20.33 22.65
CA ILE A 23 -0.78 -21.61 22.00
C ILE A 23 -1.52 -22.54 22.97
N ILE A 24 -1.11 -22.60 24.24
CA ILE A 24 -1.79 -23.40 25.28
C ILE A 24 -3.17 -22.81 25.62
N ILE A 25 -3.32 -21.48 25.65
CA ILE A 25 -4.64 -20.82 25.80
C ILE A 25 -5.52 -21.09 24.57
N ALA A 26 -4.95 -21.12 23.35
CA ALA A 26 -5.66 -21.46 22.13
C ALA A 26 -6.13 -22.94 22.12
N LEU A 27 -5.33 -23.86 22.68
CA LEU A 27 -5.67 -25.28 22.81
C LEU A 27 -6.73 -25.54 23.90
N ILE A 28 -6.64 -24.88 25.06
CA ILE A 28 -7.61 -25.04 26.16
C ILE A 28 -8.95 -24.36 25.84
N SER A 29 -8.95 -23.27 25.07
CA SER A 29 -10.17 -22.57 24.64
C SER A 29 -10.96 -23.30 23.54
N SER A 30 -10.41 -24.38 22.95
CA SER A 30 -11.07 -25.15 21.89
C SER A 30 -12.14 -26.14 22.39
N CYS A 31 -12.34 -26.28 23.70
CA CYS A 31 -13.26 -27.26 24.27
C CYS A 31 -14.61 -26.69 24.76
N ASN A 32 -14.84 -25.37 24.74
CA ASN A 32 -16.08 -24.78 25.23
C ASN A 32 -16.87 -24.07 24.12
N LYS A 33 -17.76 -24.82 23.46
CA LYS A 33 -18.63 -24.33 22.36
C LYS A 33 -19.62 -23.23 22.77
N ASN A 34 -19.73 -22.95 24.07
CA ASN A 34 -20.58 -21.90 24.64
C ASN A 34 -19.81 -20.62 25.02
N LYS A 35 -18.50 -20.54 24.70
CA LYS A 35 -17.71 -19.35 24.99
C LYS A 35 -18.21 -18.17 24.12
N LYS A 36 -18.47 -17.04 24.77
CA LYS A 36 -18.76 -15.77 24.09
C LYS A 36 -17.46 -14.98 23.90
N TYR A 37 -17.42 -14.14 22.87
CA TYR A 37 -16.23 -13.40 22.43
C TYR A 37 -16.51 -11.90 22.40
N THR A 38 -15.47 -11.06 22.58
CA THR A 38 -15.55 -9.68 22.09
C THR A 38 -15.57 -9.68 20.55
N PHE A 39 -15.85 -8.52 19.94
CA PHE A 39 -15.90 -8.41 18.48
C PHE A 39 -14.53 -8.74 17.86
N GLU A 40 -13.45 -8.21 18.46
CA GLU A 40 -12.08 -8.40 18.01
C GLU A 40 -11.59 -9.84 18.24
N GLU A 41 -11.93 -10.43 19.40
CA GLU A 41 -11.62 -11.84 19.67
C GLU A 41 -12.33 -12.78 18.68
N LEU A 42 -13.58 -12.46 18.32
CA LEU A 42 -14.34 -13.22 17.34
C LEU A 42 -13.72 -13.14 15.94
N GLU A 43 -13.36 -11.93 15.50
CA GLU A 43 -12.67 -11.71 14.22
C GLU A 43 -11.40 -12.58 14.13
N GLN A 44 -10.54 -12.50 15.14
CA GLN A 44 -9.29 -13.29 15.18
C GLN A 44 -9.57 -14.79 15.19
N LYS A 45 -10.57 -15.25 15.98
CA LYS A 45 -10.91 -16.66 16.03
C LYS A 45 -11.39 -17.18 14.67
N LEU A 46 -12.22 -16.43 13.96
CA LEU A 46 -12.71 -16.83 12.64
C LEU A 46 -11.61 -16.80 11.58
N ILE A 47 -10.71 -15.80 11.61
CA ILE A 47 -9.51 -15.76 10.74
C ILE A 47 -8.67 -17.02 10.95
N THR A 48 -8.34 -17.36 12.20
CA THR A 48 -7.56 -18.57 12.51
C THR A 48 -8.26 -19.84 12.00
N LEU A 49 -9.58 -19.94 12.14
CA LEU A 49 -10.32 -21.10 11.62
C LEU A 49 -10.28 -21.17 10.09
N ALA A 50 -10.39 -20.01 9.41
CA ALA A 50 -10.27 -19.94 7.95
C ALA A 50 -8.87 -20.35 7.47
N GLN A 51 -7.82 -19.83 8.10
CA GLN A 51 -6.43 -20.20 7.80
C GLN A 51 -6.22 -21.73 7.93
N ASN A 52 -6.64 -22.31 9.06
CA ASN A 52 -6.58 -23.77 9.28
C ASN A 52 -7.36 -24.58 8.23
N TYR A 53 -8.48 -24.05 7.72
CA TYR A 53 -9.24 -24.71 6.66
C TYR A 53 -8.44 -24.73 5.36
N TYR A 54 -7.94 -23.57 4.91
CA TYR A 54 -7.23 -23.48 3.63
C TYR A 54 -5.85 -24.13 3.64
N GLU A 55 -5.17 -24.19 4.80
CA GLU A 55 -3.95 -25.01 4.98
C GLU A 55 -4.19 -26.50 4.69
N ARG A 56 -5.41 -27.00 4.91
CA ARG A 56 -5.79 -28.41 4.65
C ARG A 56 -6.49 -28.60 3.31
N ASN A 57 -6.86 -27.51 2.65
CA ASN A 57 -7.66 -27.48 1.44
C ASN A 57 -7.06 -26.46 0.45
N GLU A 58 -5.76 -26.57 0.16
CA GLU A 58 -5.03 -25.60 -0.68
C GLU A 58 -5.70 -25.42 -2.06
N ALA A 59 -6.27 -26.48 -2.63
CA ALA A 59 -7.02 -26.42 -3.90
C ALA A 59 -8.28 -25.53 -3.86
N SER A 60 -8.74 -25.12 -2.67
CA SER A 60 -9.85 -24.18 -2.48
C SER A 60 -9.40 -22.73 -2.32
N LEU A 61 -8.09 -22.46 -2.24
CA LEU A 61 -7.56 -21.10 -2.24
C LEU A 61 -7.88 -20.41 -3.58
N PRO A 62 -8.08 -19.09 -3.57
CA PRO A 62 -8.40 -18.36 -4.78
C PRO A 62 -7.16 -18.19 -5.66
N ASP A 63 -7.38 -18.14 -6.98
CA ASP A 63 -6.35 -17.78 -7.96
C ASP A 63 -5.82 -16.35 -7.71
N ILE A 64 -4.64 -16.03 -8.24
CA ILE A 64 -4.02 -14.70 -8.12
C ILE A 64 -5.00 -13.62 -8.59
N GLY A 65 -5.20 -12.60 -7.76
CA GLY A 65 -6.13 -11.49 -8.02
C GLY A 65 -7.61 -11.85 -7.84
N LYS A 66 -7.92 -13.03 -7.29
CA LYS A 66 -9.29 -13.48 -6.97
C LYS A 66 -9.51 -13.58 -5.47
N GLU A 67 -10.78 -13.71 -5.12
CA GLU A 67 -11.28 -13.83 -3.76
C GLU A 67 -12.16 -15.07 -3.62
N THR A 68 -12.17 -15.64 -2.42
CA THR A 68 -13.12 -16.66 -1.96
C THR A 68 -13.53 -16.33 -0.52
N SER A 69 -14.44 -17.10 0.07
CA SER A 69 -14.90 -16.81 1.43
C SER A 69 -15.43 -18.03 2.18
N LEU A 70 -15.31 -18.00 3.51
CA LEU A 70 -16.04 -18.89 4.42
C LEU A 70 -17.06 -18.10 5.23
N THR A 71 -18.33 -18.47 5.14
CA THR A 71 -19.41 -17.79 5.86
C THR A 71 -19.45 -18.18 7.33
N THR A 72 -20.05 -17.34 8.19
CA THR A 72 -20.36 -17.72 9.58
C THR A 72 -21.18 -19.02 9.66
N GLY A 73 -22.07 -19.25 8.68
CA GLY A 73 -22.85 -20.48 8.56
C GLY A 73 -22.00 -21.73 8.38
N TYR A 74 -20.90 -21.65 7.61
CA TYR A 74 -19.96 -22.76 7.46
C TYR A 74 -19.34 -23.17 8.80
N PHE A 75 -18.92 -22.19 9.62
CA PHE A 75 -18.30 -22.51 10.92
C PHE A 75 -19.31 -23.12 11.91
N ILE A 76 -20.57 -22.70 11.85
CA ILE A 76 -21.65 -23.29 12.66
C ILE A 76 -21.97 -24.71 12.19
N SER A 77 -22.15 -24.93 10.88
CA SER A 77 -22.51 -26.25 10.33
C SER A 77 -21.44 -27.30 10.56
N ASN A 78 -20.17 -26.90 10.60
CA ASN A 78 -19.03 -27.78 10.91
C ASN A 78 -18.74 -27.89 12.40
N GLY A 79 -19.61 -27.35 13.26
CA GLY A 79 -19.60 -27.58 14.71
C GLY A 79 -18.50 -26.85 15.48
N TYR A 80 -17.85 -25.85 14.87
CA TYR A 80 -16.90 -24.95 15.55
C TYR A 80 -17.62 -24.06 16.57
N PHE A 81 -18.85 -23.68 16.26
CA PHE A 81 -19.71 -22.88 17.12
C PHE A 81 -21.12 -23.49 17.18
N LYS A 82 -21.81 -23.33 18.31
CA LYS A 82 -23.26 -23.58 18.39
C LYS A 82 -24.03 -22.42 17.78
N ASP A 83 -23.66 -21.21 18.19
CA ASP A 83 -24.05 -19.93 17.62
C ASP A 83 -22.84 -18.99 17.70
N ILE A 84 -22.86 -17.90 16.93
CA ILE A 84 -21.82 -16.88 16.97
C ILE A 84 -22.44 -15.63 17.58
N THR A 85 -22.19 -15.46 18.87
CA THR A 85 -22.78 -14.40 19.68
C THR A 85 -21.70 -13.67 20.48
N LEU A 86 -21.77 -12.34 20.54
CA LEU A 86 -20.87 -11.54 21.35
C LEU A 86 -21.14 -11.72 22.85
N THR A 87 -20.18 -11.31 23.68
CA THR A 87 -20.35 -11.22 25.14
C THR A 87 -21.55 -10.36 25.54
N THR A 88 -21.84 -9.33 24.74
CA THR A 88 -22.98 -8.42 24.87
C THR A 88 -24.33 -9.02 24.44
N GLY A 89 -24.33 -10.19 23.78
CA GLY A 89 -25.53 -10.96 23.45
C GLY A 89 -26.03 -10.82 22.01
N GLU A 90 -25.44 -9.94 21.20
CA GLU A 90 -25.77 -9.80 19.79
C GLU A 90 -25.22 -10.96 18.97
N THR A 91 -26.07 -11.53 18.12
CA THR A 91 -25.67 -12.54 17.13
C THR A 91 -24.94 -11.88 15.96
N CYS A 92 -23.90 -12.55 15.48
CA CYS A 92 -23.09 -12.10 14.36
C CYS A 92 -23.35 -12.93 13.10
N THR A 93 -23.39 -12.25 11.96
CA THR A 93 -23.40 -12.87 10.64
C THR A 93 -22.32 -12.26 9.76
N GLY A 94 -21.90 -12.98 8.73
CA GLY A 94 -20.89 -12.49 7.80
C GLY A 94 -20.04 -13.60 7.20
N GLU A 95 -18.81 -13.23 6.84
CA GLU A 95 -17.87 -14.10 6.17
C GLU A 95 -16.42 -13.69 6.45
N ILE A 96 -15.50 -14.63 6.27
CA ILE A 96 -14.07 -14.34 6.14
C ILE A 96 -13.74 -14.36 4.65
N ILE A 97 -13.43 -13.19 4.10
CA ILE A 97 -12.94 -13.02 2.73
C ILE A 97 -11.47 -13.43 2.72
N VAL A 98 -11.08 -14.22 1.73
CA VAL A 98 -9.69 -14.59 1.48
C VAL A 98 -9.32 -14.09 0.09
N ALA A 99 -8.37 -13.17 0.02
CA ALA A 99 -7.88 -12.60 -1.23
C ALA A 99 -6.46 -13.09 -1.53
N ASN A 100 -6.18 -13.53 -2.77
CA ASN A 100 -4.84 -13.89 -3.20
C ASN A 100 -4.15 -12.69 -3.86
N ASN A 101 -3.34 -11.99 -3.09
CA ASN A 101 -2.59 -10.82 -3.51
C ASN A 101 -1.17 -11.23 -3.89
N ASN A 102 -1.02 -11.74 -5.12
CA ASN A 102 0.26 -12.21 -5.67
C ASN A 102 0.92 -13.33 -4.82
N ASN A 103 0.16 -14.41 -4.60
CA ASN A 103 0.50 -15.56 -3.74
C ASN A 103 0.65 -15.23 -2.24
N ASN A 104 0.21 -14.05 -1.81
CA ASN A 104 0.12 -13.68 -0.40
C ASN A 104 -1.37 -13.53 -0.04
N TYR A 105 -1.82 -14.22 1.00
CA TYR A 105 -3.24 -14.32 1.30
C TYR A 105 -3.67 -13.36 2.39
N LEU A 106 -4.62 -12.47 2.07
CA LEU A 106 -5.24 -11.56 3.03
C LEU A 106 -6.55 -12.14 3.51
N TYR A 107 -6.69 -12.32 4.83
CA TYR A 107 -7.90 -12.83 5.48
C TYR A 107 -8.65 -11.68 6.15
N THR A 108 -9.76 -11.28 5.57
CA THR A 108 -10.54 -10.13 6.03
C THR A 108 -11.87 -10.58 6.63
N PRO A 109 -12.11 -10.33 7.93
CA PRO A 109 -13.42 -10.56 8.53
C PRO A 109 -14.40 -9.47 8.12
N LYS A 110 -15.50 -9.85 7.50
CA LYS A 110 -16.62 -8.97 7.19
C LYS A 110 -17.82 -9.41 8.01
N LEU A 111 -17.95 -8.82 9.19
CA LEU A 111 -18.96 -9.21 10.18
C LEU A 111 -19.94 -8.08 10.47
N THR A 112 -21.15 -8.47 10.85
CA THR A 112 -22.17 -7.59 11.43
C THR A 112 -22.77 -8.26 12.66
N CYS A 113 -22.70 -7.59 13.80
CA CYS A 113 -23.20 -8.04 15.10
C CYS A 113 -24.05 -6.92 15.72
N GLY A 114 -25.37 -6.94 15.47
CA GLY A 114 -26.24 -5.81 15.82
C GLY A 114 -25.76 -4.50 15.16
N ASN A 115 -25.38 -3.51 15.97
CA ASN A 115 -24.88 -2.22 15.49
C ASN A 115 -23.36 -2.20 15.21
N LYS A 116 -22.62 -3.24 15.61
CA LYS A 116 -21.18 -3.34 15.33
C LYS A 116 -20.97 -4.02 13.98
N LYS A 117 -20.09 -3.46 13.15
CA LYS A 117 -19.73 -4.03 11.84
C LYS A 117 -18.27 -3.75 11.51
N SER A 118 -17.67 -4.62 10.71
CA SER A 118 -16.35 -4.38 10.12
C SER A 118 -16.44 -3.18 9.15
N VAL A 119 -15.46 -2.29 9.18
CA VAL A 119 -15.43 -1.06 8.37
C VAL A 119 -14.25 -1.14 7.42
N PHE A 120 -14.51 -1.19 6.11
CA PHE A 120 -13.46 -1.16 5.10
C PHE A 120 -12.81 0.20 5.04
N PHE A 121 -11.48 0.21 4.92
CA PHE A 121 -10.69 1.42 5.02
C PHE A 121 -10.96 2.39 3.88
N ALA A 122 -11.04 1.90 2.64
CA ALA A 122 -11.38 2.73 1.49
C ALA A 122 -12.74 3.42 1.65
N ASP A 123 -13.76 2.70 2.13
CA ASP A 123 -15.09 3.26 2.38
C ASP A 123 -15.07 4.30 3.49
N LYS A 124 -14.27 4.07 4.55
CA LYS A 124 -14.09 5.04 5.63
C LYS A 124 -13.51 6.37 5.13
N LEU A 125 -12.54 6.32 4.24
CA LEU A 125 -11.86 7.52 3.73
C LEU A 125 -12.79 8.40 2.88
N ILE A 126 -13.72 7.80 2.14
CA ILE A 126 -14.56 8.51 1.17
C ILE A 126 -15.96 8.84 1.70
N GLU A 127 -16.21 8.68 3.01
CA GLU A 127 -17.43 9.19 3.63
C GLU A 127 -17.61 10.67 3.27
N ASP A 128 -18.83 11.12 2.99
CA ASP A 128 -19.12 12.46 2.44
C ASP A 128 -18.51 13.61 3.26
N ASN A 129 -18.39 13.44 4.58
CA ASN A 129 -17.80 14.41 5.48
C ASN A 129 -16.28 14.58 5.34
N ASN A 130 -15.60 13.63 4.68
CA ASN A 130 -14.16 13.66 4.42
C ASN A 130 -13.83 14.22 3.03
N VAL A 131 -14.82 14.31 2.14
CA VAL A 131 -14.65 14.77 0.75
C VAL A 131 -14.94 16.27 0.66
N VAL A 132 -13.98 17.04 0.14
CA VAL A 132 -14.08 18.49 -0.01
C VAL A 132 -14.19 18.89 -1.48
N THR A 133 -14.80 20.04 -1.73
CA THR A 133 -14.87 20.67 -3.05
C THR A 133 -14.01 21.93 -3.14
N THR A 134 -13.54 22.45 -2.00
CA THR A 134 -12.70 23.65 -1.88
C THR A 134 -11.74 23.49 -0.70
N GLY A 135 -10.54 24.08 -0.80
CA GLY A 135 -9.53 24.02 0.26
C GLY A 135 -8.71 22.73 0.25
N GLU A 136 -7.99 22.45 1.34
CA GLU A 136 -7.12 21.28 1.43
C GLU A 136 -7.92 20.04 1.85
N GLY A 137 -7.73 18.91 1.19
CA GLY A 137 -8.42 17.66 1.54
C GLY A 137 -8.50 16.63 0.42
N LEU A 138 -9.46 15.71 0.56
CA LEU A 138 -9.73 14.67 -0.42
C LEU A 138 -10.79 15.13 -1.42
N TYR A 139 -10.48 15.07 -2.71
CA TYR A 139 -11.37 15.50 -3.79
C TYR A 139 -11.87 14.30 -4.57
N HIS A 140 -13.15 14.30 -4.95
CA HIS A 140 -13.68 13.36 -5.93
C HIS A 140 -13.48 13.91 -7.35
N ILE A 141 -12.62 13.27 -8.15
CA ILE A 141 -12.24 13.71 -9.50
C ILE A 141 -12.40 12.54 -10.46
N GLY A 142 -13.32 12.67 -11.42
CA GLY A 142 -13.67 11.57 -12.30
C GLY A 142 -14.26 10.41 -11.51
N ASN A 143 -13.60 9.25 -11.53
CA ASN A 143 -13.97 8.04 -10.79
C ASN A 143 -13.04 7.74 -9.61
N GLU A 144 -12.17 8.68 -9.25
CA GLU A 144 -11.15 8.50 -8.22
C GLU A 144 -11.29 9.56 -7.12
N TYR A 145 -10.67 9.31 -5.97
CA TYR A 145 -10.55 10.29 -4.89
C TYR A 145 -9.09 10.64 -4.69
N ILE A 146 -8.72 11.92 -4.80
CA ILE A 146 -7.33 12.39 -4.85
C ILE A 146 -7.09 13.40 -3.73
N TYR A 147 -6.02 13.23 -2.94
CA TYR A 147 -5.62 14.20 -1.93
C TYR A 147 -4.94 15.42 -2.57
N ARG A 148 -5.32 16.63 -2.15
CA ARG A 148 -4.80 17.91 -2.66
C ARG A 148 -4.63 18.94 -1.53
N GLY A 149 -3.58 19.74 -1.58
CA GLY A 149 -3.25 20.73 -0.55
C GLY A 149 -1.92 20.45 0.15
N GLU A 150 -1.47 21.38 1.01
CA GLU A 150 -0.24 21.23 1.79
C GLU A 150 -0.49 20.50 3.12
N LYS A 151 -1.58 20.82 3.83
CA LYS A 151 -1.90 20.23 5.15
C LYS A 151 -3.08 19.25 5.10
N VAL A 152 -2.91 18.19 4.32
CA VAL A 152 -3.90 17.10 4.20
C VAL A 152 -3.70 16.00 5.25
N LYS A 153 -4.82 15.37 5.67
CA LYS A 153 -4.84 14.22 6.59
C LYS A 153 -4.77 12.90 5.83
N ASN A 154 -3.60 12.60 5.26
CA ASN A 154 -3.41 11.43 4.40
C ASN A 154 -2.34 10.45 4.87
N TYR A 155 -1.95 10.49 6.15
CA TYR A 155 -0.97 9.56 6.70
C TYR A 155 -1.58 8.21 7.08
N ILE A 156 -0.86 7.14 6.79
CA ILE A 156 -1.20 5.77 7.18
C ILE A 156 0.06 5.08 7.72
N SER A 157 -0.09 4.33 8.82
CA SER A 157 0.98 3.53 9.40
C SER A 157 0.82 2.07 8.99
N ILE A 158 1.89 1.52 8.41
CA ILE A 158 1.93 0.15 7.90
C ILE A 158 3.22 -0.47 8.41
N ASN A 159 3.12 -1.46 9.29
CA ASN A 159 4.26 -2.11 9.94
C ASN A 159 5.24 -1.07 10.54
N GLU A 160 4.70 -0.15 11.35
CA GLU A 160 5.44 0.93 12.03
C GLU A 160 6.12 1.95 11.10
N LYS A 161 5.85 1.90 9.79
CA LYS A 161 6.35 2.87 8.82
C LYS A 161 5.24 3.79 8.35
N LEU A 162 5.57 5.07 8.18
CA LEU A 162 4.65 6.07 7.67
C LEU A 162 4.63 6.08 6.14
N TRP A 163 3.41 6.14 5.63
CA TRP A 163 3.10 6.33 4.22
C TRP A 163 2.09 7.47 4.09
N ARG A 164 2.03 8.06 2.90
CA ARG A 164 0.97 9.00 2.52
C ARG A 164 0.09 8.41 1.44
N ILE A 165 -1.22 8.59 1.59
CA ILE A 165 -2.21 8.22 0.57
C ILE A 165 -2.20 9.28 -0.52
N ILE A 166 -1.99 8.85 -1.76
CA ILE A 166 -2.10 9.71 -2.94
C ILE A 166 -3.55 9.76 -3.40
N LYS A 167 -4.14 8.58 -3.64
CA LYS A 167 -5.51 8.46 -4.14
C LYS A 167 -6.16 7.12 -3.79
N ILE A 168 -7.49 7.11 -3.88
CA ILE A 168 -8.33 5.91 -3.86
C ILE A 168 -8.85 5.72 -5.28
N ASN A 169 -8.53 4.56 -5.87
CA ASN A 169 -8.93 4.22 -7.23
C ASN A 169 -10.42 3.80 -7.25
N SER A 170 -10.99 3.75 -8.46
CA SER A 170 -12.40 3.36 -8.67
C SER A 170 -12.76 1.97 -8.12
N ASP A 171 -11.80 1.04 -8.07
CA ASP A 171 -11.94 -0.31 -7.55
C ASP A 171 -11.69 -0.43 -6.03
N LYS A 172 -11.57 0.71 -5.33
CA LYS A 172 -11.27 0.86 -3.90
C LYS A 172 -9.86 0.46 -3.48
N THR A 173 -8.97 0.11 -4.41
CA THR A 173 -7.54 0.02 -4.07
C THR A 173 -6.99 1.40 -3.74
N ILE A 174 -6.01 1.47 -2.85
CA ILE A 174 -5.49 2.75 -2.33
C ILE A 174 -4.03 2.88 -2.74
N ARG A 175 -3.72 3.92 -3.50
CA ARG A 175 -2.35 4.22 -3.93
C ARG A 175 -1.64 5.04 -2.86
N ILE A 176 -0.50 4.55 -2.39
CA ILE A 176 0.28 5.14 -1.30
C ILE A 176 1.74 5.35 -1.69
N ILE A 177 2.41 6.32 -1.05
CA ILE A 177 3.84 6.59 -1.18
C ILE A 177 4.53 6.56 0.18
N GLU A 178 5.71 5.97 0.25
CA GLU A 178 6.54 5.96 1.45
C GLU A 178 7.00 7.37 1.82
N VAL A 179 6.86 7.78 3.09
CA VAL A 179 7.31 9.10 3.57
C VAL A 179 8.83 9.12 3.68
N GLU A 180 9.38 8.19 4.46
CA GLU A 180 10.81 8.04 4.64
C GLU A 180 11.40 7.12 3.57
N ARG A 181 12.63 7.37 3.14
CA ARG A 181 13.30 6.46 2.20
C ARG A 181 13.46 5.11 2.87
N SER A 182 13.10 4.03 2.18
CA SER A 182 13.47 2.66 2.58
C SER A 182 14.98 2.37 2.50
N GLY A 183 15.86 3.40 2.53
CA GLY A 183 17.32 3.26 2.62
C GLY A 183 18.01 2.84 1.32
N SER A 184 17.34 2.95 0.17
CA SER A 184 17.94 2.62 -1.13
C SER A 184 17.97 3.82 -2.06
N SER A 185 19.19 4.20 -2.45
CA SER A 185 19.41 5.02 -3.63
C SER A 185 19.81 4.13 -4.79
N THR A 186 19.47 4.53 -6.00
CA THR A 186 19.97 3.90 -7.22
C THR A 186 19.95 4.91 -8.36
N THR A 187 20.59 4.54 -9.46
CA THR A 187 20.43 5.24 -10.73
C THR A 187 19.14 4.77 -11.41
N TRP A 188 18.50 5.66 -12.18
CA TRP A 188 17.44 5.24 -13.09
C TRP A 188 17.94 4.12 -14.03
N ASP A 189 19.06 4.41 -14.69
CA ASP A 189 19.89 3.46 -15.42
C ASP A 189 21.30 4.07 -15.59
N ASN A 190 22.32 3.25 -15.75
CA ASN A 190 23.72 3.68 -15.93
C ASN A 190 24.39 3.07 -17.16
N ARG A 191 23.60 2.45 -18.04
CA ARG A 191 24.07 1.90 -19.32
C ARG A 191 24.55 3.00 -20.27
N TYR A 192 25.34 2.58 -21.26
CA TYR A 192 25.82 3.45 -22.32
C TYR A 192 24.64 3.97 -23.17
N ASN A 193 24.61 5.28 -23.37
CA ASN A 193 23.59 5.97 -24.13
C ASN A 193 24.18 6.46 -25.47
N LEU A 194 23.51 6.15 -26.58
CA LEU A 194 23.98 6.46 -27.92
C LEU A 194 23.96 7.97 -28.23
N GLU A 195 22.94 8.69 -27.75
CA GLU A 195 22.79 10.14 -27.93
C GLU A 195 23.94 10.90 -27.23
N LYS A 196 24.31 10.45 -26.02
CA LYS A 196 25.39 11.07 -25.22
C LYS A 196 26.77 10.49 -25.43
N LYS A 197 26.88 9.38 -26.14
CA LYS A 197 28.13 8.63 -26.33
C LYS A 197 28.88 8.35 -25.01
N SER A 198 28.14 8.13 -23.94
CA SER A 198 28.66 7.92 -22.58
C SER A 198 27.67 7.13 -21.72
N ASN A 199 28.09 6.70 -20.53
CA ASN A 199 27.23 6.04 -19.53
C ASN A 199 26.29 7.04 -18.82
N SER A 200 25.55 7.83 -19.60
CA SER A 200 24.54 8.79 -19.11
C SER A 200 23.22 8.12 -18.70
N GLY A 201 23.08 6.81 -18.94
CA GLY A 201 21.87 6.04 -18.66
C GLY A 201 20.86 6.08 -19.81
N ILE A 202 19.97 5.10 -19.81
CA ILE A 202 18.84 4.98 -20.73
C ILE A 202 17.58 5.23 -19.90
N ASN A 203 16.70 6.11 -20.35
CA ASN A 203 15.54 6.52 -19.56
C ASN A 203 14.28 5.67 -19.80
N ASP A 204 14.39 4.54 -20.48
CA ASP A 204 13.30 3.56 -20.57
C ASP A 204 13.17 2.80 -19.24
N PHE A 205 11.94 2.67 -18.72
CA PHE A 205 11.71 1.88 -17.51
C PHE A 205 11.96 0.37 -17.75
N ILE A 206 11.61 -0.09 -18.96
CA ILE A 206 11.83 -1.44 -19.48
C ILE A 206 11.94 -1.39 -21.01
N THR A 207 12.89 -2.13 -21.59
CA THR A 207 13.08 -2.23 -23.06
C THR A 207 13.40 -3.66 -23.44
N ASN A 208 12.66 -4.26 -24.38
CA ASN A 208 12.88 -5.65 -24.83
C ASN A 208 12.98 -6.67 -23.66
N ASN A 209 12.09 -6.55 -22.67
CA ASN A 209 12.10 -7.35 -21.42
C ASN A 209 13.36 -7.18 -20.55
N ILE A 210 14.16 -6.14 -20.79
CA ILE A 210 15.31 -5.79 -19.97
C ILE A 210 14.92 -4.63 -19.08
N ASN A 211 14.90 -4.89 -17.77
CA ASN A 211 14.62 -3.90 -16.75
C ASN A 211 15.71 -2.81 -16.70
N SER A 212 15.27 -1.57 -16.45
CA SER A 212 16.12 -0.49 -15.94
C SER A 212 16.73 -0.84 -14.57
N ARG A 213 17.72 -0.07 -14.10
CA ARG A 213 18.31 -0.30 -12.77
C ARG A 213 17.32 0.01 -11.67
N ILE A 214 16.51 1.04 -11.86
CA ILE A 214 15.45 1.41 -10.91
C ILE A 214 14.34 0.35 -10.83
N LYS A 215 13.91 -0.24 -11.95
CA LYS A 215 12.91 -1.31 -11.94
C LYS A 215 13.42 -2.56 -11.21
N ASN A 216 14.64 -3.01 -11.51
CA ASN A 216 15.26 -4.13 -10.76
C ASN A 216 15.30 -3.82 -9.25
N LYS A 217 15.62 -2.56 -8.89
CA LYS A 217 15.68 -2.18 -7.49
C LYS A 217 14.32 -2.23 -6.79
N LEU A 218 13.23 -1.87 -7.47
CA LEU A 218 11.86 -1.99 -6.94
C LEU A 218 11.47 -3.46 -6.73
N GLU A 219 11.82 -4.34 -7.67
CA GLU A 219 11.61 -5.79 -7.53
C GLU A 219 12.41 -6.37 -6.36
N ASP A 220 13.69 -5.99 -6.22
CA ASP A 220 14.54 -6.38 -5.09
C ASP A 220 13.98 -5.90 -3.74
N LEU A 221 13.40 -4.70 -3.71
CA LEU A 221 12.80 -4.15 -2.49
C LEU A 221 11.57 -4.95 -2.09
N TYR A 222 10.65 -5.23 -3.01
CA TYR A 222 9.47 -6.05 -2.73
C TYR A 222 9.82 -7.47 -2.25
N ASN A 223 10.84 -8.07 -2.87
CA ASN A 223 11.28 -9.43 -2.53
C ASN A 223 12.14 -9.50 -1.24
N ASN A 224 12.45 -8.36 -0.62
CA ASN A 224 13.22 -8.33 0.61
C ASN A 224 12.33 -8.64 1.83
N GLU A 225 12.34 -9.91 2.27
CA GLU A 225 11.56 -10.39 3.41
C GLU A 225 11.83 -9.64 4.73
N ASN A 226 13.02 -9.07 4.91
CA ASN A 226 13.33 -8.28 6.12
C ASN A 226 12.64 -6.91 6.12
N LYS A 227 12.20 -6.42 4.95
CA LYS A 227 11.47 -5.15 4.81
C LYS A 227 9.98 -5.36 4.61
N PHE A 228 9.63 -6.36 3.81
CA PHE A 228 8.27 -6.71 3.44
C PHE A 228 8.09 -8.22 3.60
N GLY A 229 7.80 -8.65 4.82
CA GLY A 229 7.59 -10.05 5.17
C GLY A 229 6.16 -10.54 4.90
N PRO A 230 5.85 -11.78 5.26
CA PRO A 230 4.56 -12.42 5.02
C PRO A 230 3.39 -11.74 5.74
N ASP A 231 3.63 -11.01 6.82
CA ASP A 231 2.57 -10.32 7.57
C ASP A 231 2.07 -9.06 6.85
N ILE A 232 2.88 -8.47 5.96
CA ILE A 232 2.58 -7.19 5.29
C ILE A 232 2.39 -7.32 3.79
N LYS A 233 3.05 -8.28 3.14
CA LYS A 233 2.88 -8.55 1.71
C LYS A 233 1.42 -8.74 1.28
N PRO A 234 0.54 -9.44 2.05
CA PRO A 234 -0.86 -9.55 1.72
C PRO A 234 -1.59 -8.21 1.61
N TYR A 235 -1.06 -7.11 2.15
CA TYR A 235 -1.73 -5.81 2.08
C TYR A 235 -1.56 -5.18 0.70
N PHE A 236 -0.50 -5.53 -0.03
CA PHE A 236 -0.19 -4.96 -1.33
C PHE A 236 -0.81 -5.78 -2.45
N VAL A 237 -1.38 -5.10 -3.45
CA VAL A 237 -1.92 -5.73 -4.66
C VAL A 237 -1.12 -5.34 -5.91
N PRO A 238 -1.04 -6.21 -6.93
CA PRO A 238 -0.50 -5.83 -8.22
C PRO A 238 -1.26 -4.64 -8.83
N GLN A 239 -0.53 -3.79 -9.52
CA GLN A 239 -1.05 -2.59 -10.19
C GLN A 239 -0.44 -2.43 -11.59
N ASN A 240 -1.16 -1.71 -12.42
CA ASN A 240 -0.65 -1.22 -13.69
C ASN A 240 0.16 0.05 -13.45
N LEU A 241 1.40 0.08 -13.96
CA LEU A 241 2.26 1.27 -13.92
C LEU A 241 2.18 2.01 -15.24
N CYS A 242 1.90 3.30 -15.17
CA CYS A 242 1.95 4.21 -16.30
C CYS A 242 3.40 4.68 -16.49
N ILE A 243 4.04 4.24 -17.58
CA ILE A 243 5.47 4.41 -17.86
C ILE A 243 5.75 5.26 -19.11
N GLY A 244 4.71 5.89 -19.65
CA GLY A 244 4.80 6.88 -20.71
C GLY A 244 5.70 8.05 -20.32
N LYS A 245 6.33 8.64 -21.33
CA LYS A 245 7.28 9.74 -21.16
C LYS A 245 6.63 11.07 -21.47
N ARG A 246 7.10 12.13 -20.80
CA ARG A 246 6.58 13.49 -20.96
C ARG A 246 7.66 14.50 -21.28
N SER A 247 7.30 15.55 -22.01
CA SER A 247 8.11 16.75 -22.19
C SER A 247 7.93 17.72 -21.02
N GLU A 248 8.90 18.61 -20.81
CA GLU A 248 8.81 19.71 -19.84
C GLU A 248 7.69 20.71 -20.19
N ASN A 249 7.37 20.83 -21.48
CA ASN A 249 6.39 21.78 -22.00
C ASN A 249 4.95 21.24 -22.04
N ASP A 250 4.76 19.95 -21.75
CA ASP A 250 3.42 19.35 -21.74
C ASP A 250 2.57 19.93 -20.60
N THR A 251 1.35 20.35 -20.93
CA THR A 251 0.39 20.97 -20.00
C THR A 251 -0.83 20.10 -19.67
N VAL A 252 -0.95 18.93 -20.31
CA VAL A 252 -2.00 17.95 -20.01
C VAL A 252 -1.56 17.15 -18.79
N ASN A 253 -2.23 17.38 -17.66
CA ASN A 253 -1.85 16.83 -16.34
C ASN A 253 -2.82 15.78 -15.81
N ASP A 254 -3.71 15.26 -16.66
CA ASP A 254 -4.72 14.26 -16.28
C ASP A 254 -4.17 12.83 -16.16
N GLY A 255 -2.88 12.64 -16.41
CA GLY A 255 -2.20 11.33 -16.41
C GLY A 255 -2.25 10.59 -17.74
N SER A 256 -2.94 11.12 -18.75
CA SER A 256 -3.00 10.48 -20.09
C SER A 256 -1.63 10.36 -20.76
N ILE A 257 -0.71 11.29 -20.50
CA ILE A 257 0.67 11.25 -21.02
C ILE A 257 1.44 10.10 -20.38
N GLU A 258 1.47 10.03 -19.05
CA GLU A 258 2.13 8.97 -18.31
C GLU A 258 1.50 7.61 -18.63
N CYS A 259 0.18 7.53 -18.81
CA CYS A 259 -0.52 6.29 -19.13
C CYS A 259 -0.58 5.96 -20.63
N SER A 260 0.11 6.73 -21.49
CA SER A 260 0.26 6.40 -22.93
C SER A 260 0.97 5.06 -23.17
N GLN A 261 1.74 4.60 -22.18
CA GLN A 261 2.31 3.26 -22.11
C GLN A 261 2.07 2.69 -20.72
N VAL A 262 1.53 1.47 -20.67
CA VAL A 262 1.20 0.78 -19.41
C VAL A 262 2.02 -0.50 -19.29
N LEU A 263 2.59 -0.71 -18.11
CA LEU A 263 3.22 -1.96 -17.69
C LEU A 263 2.35 -2.62 -16.62
N GLU A 264 1.79 -3.77 -16.94
CA GLU A 264 0.84 -4.46 -16.08
C GLU A 264 1.49 -5.26 -14.95
N ASN A 265 0.71 -5.57 -13.91
CA ASN A 265 1.04 -6.57 -12.88
C ASN A 265 2.34 -6.30 -12.10
N GLN A 266 2.58 -5.04 -11.71
CA GLN A 266 3.74 -4.67 -10.89
C GLN A 266 3.32 -4.46 -9.44
N MET A 267 4.13 -4.88 -8.47
CA MET A 267 3.82 -4.66 -7.05
C MET A 267 4.17 -3.23 -6.61
N PHE A 268 5.41 -2.83 -6.87
CA PHE A 268 5.94 -1.51 -6.51
C PHE A 268 6.26 -0.69 -7.75
N GLY A 269 6.03 0.61 -7.64
CA GLY A 269 6.38 1.61 -8.63
C GLY A 269 6.99 2.84 -7.96
N LEU A 270 6.93 3.95 -8.70
CA LEU A 270 7.28 5.28 -8.23
C LEU A 270 6.11 6.23 -8.52
N ILE A 271 6.20 7.42 -7.95
CA ILE A 271 5.22 8.48 -8.20
C ILE A 271 5.31 8.96 -9.65
N GLN A 272 4.18 9.30 -10.25
CA GLN A 272 4.11 9.89 -11.58
C GLN A 272 4.16 11.42 -11.47
N VAL A 273 4.66 12.10 -12.51
CA VAL A 273 4.76 13.58 -12.47
C VAL A 273 3.37 14.25 -12.45
N ASN A 274 2.37 13.70 -13.16
CA ASN A 274 0.99 14.22 -13.07
C ASN A 274 0.40 14.15 -11.65
N GLU A 275 0.77 13.16 -10.84
CA GLU A 275 0.31 13.05 -9.45
C GLU A 275 0.84 14.21 -8.58
N TYR A 276 2.07 14.68 -8.87
CA TYR A 276 2.62 15.87 -8.23
C TYR A 276 1.80 17.12 -8.54
N PHE A 277 1.32 17.29 -9.78
CA PHE A 277 0.48 18.43 -10.13
C PHE A 277 -0.91 18.35 -9.51
N PHE A 278 -1.53 17.16 -9.52
CA PHE A 278 -2.84 16.98 -8.92
C PHE A 278 -2.84 17.33 -7.42
N ALA A 279 -1.76 17.04 -6.71
CA ALA A 279 -1.64 17.37 -5.30
C ALA A 279 -1.62 18.89 -5.01
N SER A 280 -1.27 19.74 -5.99
CA SER A 280 -1.30 21.20 -5.82
C SER A 280 -2.72 21.75 -5.99
N LEU A 281 -3.02 22.80 -5.22
CA LEU A 281 -4.22 23.63 -5.37
C LEU A 281 -3.95 24.94 -6.15
N ASP A 282 -2.71 25.22 -6.54
CA ASP A 282 -2.38 26.45 -7.26
C ASP A 282 -2.81 26.35 -8.73
N GLU A 283 -3.69 27.24 -9.17
CA GLU A 283 -4.20 27.28 -10.55
C GLU A 283 -3.09 27.53 -11.59
N ASN A 284 -1.96 28.10 -11.16
CA ASN A 284 -0.80 28.32 -12.02
C ASN A 284 0.11 27.08 -12.10
N CYS A 285 -0.22 25.97 -11.43
CA CYS A 285 0.50 24.71 -11.58
C CYS A 285 0.14 24.02 -12.91
N ILE A 286 0.81 24.43 -13.99
CA ILE A 286 0.42 24.06 -15.36
C ILE A 286 1.37 23.03 -15.98
N ASN A 287 2.67 23.11 -15.70
CA ASN A 287 3.69 22.22 -16.27
C ASN A 287 4.91 22.12 -15.35
N ILE A 288 5.94 21.39 -15.79
CA ILE A 288 7.16 21.16 -15.00
C ILE A 288 7.89 22.46 -14.65
N ALA A 289 7.89 23.45 -15.56
CA ALA A 289 8.52 24.75 -15.33
C ALA A 289 7.73 25.64 -14.34
N SER A 290 6.49 25.27 -14.00
CA SER A 290 5.60 26.02 -13.13
C SER A 290 6.00 25.83 -11.67
N ARG A 291 6.88 26.71 -11.16
CA ARG A 291 7.29 26.69 -9.74
C ARG A 291 6.13 26.81 -8.75
N SER A 292 5.02 27.39 -9.16
CA SER A 292 3.73 27.41 -8.44
C SER A 292 3.24 26.02 -8.03
N CYS A 293 3.65 24.95 -8.71
CA CYS A 293 3.29 23.58 -8.31
C CYS A 293 3.78 23.18 -6.92
N THR A 294 4.77 23.88 -6.35
CA THR A 294 5.21 23.67 -4.97
C THR A 294 4.25 24.28 -3.94
N ASN A 295 3.40 25.23 -4.36
CA ASN A 295 2.42 25.85 -3.50
C ASN A 295 1.28 24.88 -3.21
N TYR A 296 0.84 24.85 -1.94
CA TYR A 296 -0.30 24.06 -1.49
C TYR A 296 -0.19 22.58 -1.91
N ASN A 297 1.01 22.01 -1.77
CA ASN A 297 1.32 20.67 -2.27
C ASN A 297 2.08 19.86 -1.22
N TYR A 298 1.43 18.84 -0.66
CA TYR A 298 2.05 17.99 0.34
C TYR A 298 3.20 17.12 -0.23
N LEU A 299 3.21 16.83 -1.53
CA LEU A 299 4.29 16.07 -2.18
C LEU A 299 5.57 16.91 -2.35
N ALA A 300 5.45 18.25 -2.33
CA ALA A 300 6.61 19.15 -2.27
C ALA A 300 7.29 19.12 -0.88
N LYS A 301 6.70 18.46 0.12
CA LYS A 301 7.20 18.35 1.49
C LYS A 301 7.66 16.94 1.85
N LEU A 302 7.87 16.07 0.86
CA LEU A 302 8.49 14.78 1.12
C LEU A 302 9.89 15.00 1.69
N ASP A 303 10.23 14.25 2.74
CA ASP A 303 11.51 14.40 3.47
C ASP A 303 12.73 14.04 2.62
N ALA A 304 12.53 13.43 1.46
CA ALA A 304 13.59 12.98 0.59
C ALA A 304 13.28 13.13 -0.89
N SER A 305 14.31 13.56 -1.62
CA SER A 305 14.32 13.45 -3.07
C SER A 305 14.12 12.00 -3.54
N THR A 306 13.23 11.82 -4.50
CA THR A 306 12.93 10.52 -5.11
C THR A 306 12.84 10.59 -6.63
N TRP A 307 13.26 9.52 -7.31
CA TRP A 307 12.91 9.30 -8.71
C TRP A 307 11.39 9.22 -8.89
N THR A 308 10.88 9.86 -9.94
CA THR A 308 9.52 9.62 -10.42
C THR A 308 9.52 8.50 -11.45
N ILE A 309 8.42 7.79 -11.67
CA ILE A 309 8.37 6.77 -12.73
C ILE A 309 8.46 7.38 -14.14
N THR A 310 8.16 8.68 -14.25
CA THR A 310 8.06 9.38 -15.51
C THR A 310 9.44 9.78 -16.02
N ALA A 311 9.73 9.44 -17.27
CA ALA A 311 10.97 9.83 -17.95
C ALA A 311 10.74 10.97 -18.95
N ASP A 312 11.83 11.61 -19.36
CA ASP A 312 11.81 12.66 -20.37
C ASP A 312 11.49 12.09 -21.76
N LYS A 313 10.57 12.72 -22.47
CA LYS A 313 10.24 12.36 -23.86
C LYS A 313 11.29 12.91 -24.84
N ASP A 314 11.88 14.06 -24.53
CA ASP A 314 12.71 14.81 -25.48
C ASP A 314 14.19 14.41 -25.44
N SER A 315 14.55 13.51 -24.52
CA SER A 315 15.88 12.91 -24.46
C SER A 315 15.82 11.43 -24.11
N SER A 316 16.88 10.70 -24.45
CA SER A 316 16.98 9.26 -24.15
C SER A 316 17.69 8.94 -22.82
N TYR A 317 18.17 9.96 -22.10
CA TYR A 317 19.09 9.81 -20.96
C TYR A 317 18.66 10.58 -19.72
N LYS A 318 17.50 11.26 -19.71
CA LYS A 318 17.01 11.99 -18.53
C LYS A 318 15.70 11.41 -18.01
N ALA A 319 15.53 11.45 -16.70
CA ALA A 319 14.28 11.15 -16.03
C ALA A 319 13.94 12.25 -15.03
N TYR A 320 12.68 12.32 -14.63
CA TYR A 320 12.24 13.32 -13.67
C TYR A 320 12.49 12.85 -12.23
N ARG A 321 12.96 13.79 -11.42
CA ARG A 321 13.18 13.61 -9.99
C ARG A 321 12.33 14.62 -9.23
N LEU A 322 11.67 14.15 -8.19
CA LEU A 322 10.96 14.98 -7.23
C LEU A 322 11.92 15.30 -6.08
N ASP A 323 12.17 16.58 -5.84
CA ASP A 323 12.95 17.11 -4.73
C ASP A 323 12.45 18.53 -4.44
N TYR A 324 11.39 18.63 -3.63
CA TYR A 324 10.55 19.83 -3.48
C TYR A 324 9.80 20.24 -4.77
N ASP A 325 10.51 20.39 -5.89
CA ASP A 325 9.98 20.54 -7.24
C ASP A 325 10.33 19.33 -8.14
N ILE A 326 9.81 19.34 -9.37
CA ILE A 326 10.15 18.34 -10.39
C ILE A 326 11.28 18.88 -11.26
N SER A 327 12.36 18.12 -11.38
CA SER A 327 13.51 18.49 -12.21
C SER A 327 14.02 17.33 -13.07
N LEU A 328 14.58 17.68 -14.23
CA LEU A 328 15.24 16.71 -15.10
C LEU A 328 16.66 16.41 -14.64
N VAL A 329 16.97 15.12 -14.53
CA VAL A 329 18.30 14.65 -14.12
C VAL A 329 18.73 13.52 -15.04
N ASN A 330 20.04 13.42 -15.32
CA ASN A 330 20.58 12.29 -16.06
C ASN A 330 20.24 10.98 -15.35
N ALA A 331 19.80 9.98 -16.11
CA ALA A 331 19.40 8.66 -15.63
C ALA A 331 20.52 7.96 -14.84
N SER A 332 21.79 8.25 -15.17
CA SER A 332 22.97 7.72 -14.47
C SER A 332 23.29 8.39 -13.14
N SER A 333 22.60 9.47 -12.79
CA SER A 333 22.74 10.09 -11.47
C SER A 333 22.11 9.19 -10.40
N THR A 334 22.64 9.24 -9.18
CA THR A 334 22.04 8.53 -8.05
C THR A 334 20.87 9.34 -7.50
N GLY A 335 19.74 8.70 -7.23
CA GLY A 335 18.54 9.30 -6.63
C GLY A 335 17.87 8.36 -5.65
N GLY A 336 17.02 8.92 -4.79
CA GLY A 336 16.27 8.15 -3.79
C GLY A 336 15.08 7.41 -4.38
N ILE A 337 14.56 6.48 -3.58
CA ILE A 337 13.36 5.70 -3.88
C ILE A 337 12.41 5.87 -2.69
N SER A 338 11.30 6.55 -2.93
CA SER A 338 10.09 6.45 -2.14
C SER A 338 9.18 5.49 -2.88
N ILE A 339 8.95 4.31 -2.30
CA ILE A 339 8.17 3.27 -2.94
C ILE A 339 6.73 3.78 -3.10
N VAL A 340 6.14 3.52 -4.26
CA VAL A 340 4.69 3.65 -4.46
C VAL A 340 4.07 2.27 -4.59
N ALA A 341 3.04 2.00 -3.78
CA ALA A 341 2.34 0.73 -3.73
C ALA A 341 0.83 0.93 -3.81
N HIS A 342 0.10 -0.14 -4.15
CA HIS A 342 -1.35 -0.19 -4.05
C HIS A 342 -1.74 -1.12 -2.91
N LEU A 343 -2.61 -0.64 -2.03
CA LEU A 343 -3.20 -1.42 -0.96
C LEU A 343 -4.49 -2.10 -1.42
N SER A 344 -4.74 -3.28 -0.87
CA SER A 344 -5.96 -4.05 -1.10
C SER A 344 -7.20 -3.28 -0.64
N LYS A 345 -8.28 -3.37 -1.43
CA LYS A 345 -9.62 -2.88 -1.05
C LYS A 345 -10.18 -3.57 0.21
N ASN A 346 -9.64 -4.74 0.58
CA ASN A 346 -10.16 -5.56 1.68
C ASN A 346 -9.53 -5.24 3.04
N LEU A 347 -8.79 -4.14 3.16
CA LEU A 347 -8.23 -3.70 4.44
C LEU A 347 -9.31 -3.05 5.30
N LEU A 348 -9.26 -3.31 6.60
CA LEU A 348 -10.20 -2.74 7.55
C LEU A 348 -9.60 -1.54 8.27
N PHE A 349 -10.42 -0.53 8.50
CA PHE A 349 -10.08 0.60 9.37
C PHE A 349 -10.07 0.14 10.83
N VAL A 350 -9.03 0.54 11.57
CA VAL A 350 -8.91 0.29 13.01
C VAL A 350 -9.07 1.59 13.78
N SER A 351 -8.25 2.60 13.49
CA SER A 351 -8.20 3.87 14.21
C SER A 351 -7.42 4.95 13.45
N GLY A 352 -7.28 6.11 14.06
CA GLY A 352 -6.48 7.23 13.55
C GLY A 352 -7.29 8.25 12.76
N THR A 353 -6.76 9.47 12.68
CA THR A 353 -7.37 10.61 11.99
C THR A 353 -6.63 11.01 10.71
N GLY A 354 -5.50 10.35 10.41
CA GLY A 354 -4.72 10.57 9.21
C GLY A 354 -3.73 11.72 9.28
N THR A 355 -3.50 12.30 10.47
CA THR A 355 -2.39 13.25 10.68
C THR A 355 -1.08 12.49 10.87
N GLU A 356 0.06 13.18 10.83
CA GLU A 356 1.35 12.53 11.02
C GLU A 356 1.49 11.92 12.43
N GLU A 357 0.97 12.62 13.44
CA GLU A 357 1.02 12.20 14.85
C GLU A 357 -0.05 11.15 15.20
N ASP A 358 -1.11 11.05 14.39
CA ASP A 358 -2.23 10.11 14.54
C ASP A 358 -2.61 9.51 13.17
N PRO A 359 -1.69 8.73 12.57
CA PRO A 359 -1.87 8.17 11.23
C PRO A 359 -2.99 7.13 11.26
N TYR A 360 -3.61 6.90 10.10
CA TYR A 360 -4.57 5.81 9.97
C TYR A 360 -3.91 4.46 10.27
N ILE A 361 -4.60 3.63 11.05
CA ILE A 361 -4.23 2.26 11.36
C ILE A 361 -5.20 1.33 10.66
N ILE A 362 -4.65 0.32 9.99
CA ILE A 362 -5.38 -0.68 9.21
C ILE A 362 -5.04 -2.09 9.67
N LYS A 363 -5.89 -3.06 9.32
CA LYS A 363 -5.62 -4.49 9.52
C LYS A 363 -6.11 -5.34 8.36
#